data_AF-A0A382X6W1-F1
#
_entry.id   AF-A0A382X6W1-F1
#
_cell.length_a   1.000
_cell.length_b   1.000
_cell.length_c   1.000
_cell.angle_alpha   90.00
_cell.angle_beta   90.00
_cell.angle_gamma   90.00
#
_symmetry.space_group_name_H-M   'P 1'
#
loop_
_entity.id
_entity.type
_entity.pdbx_description
1 polymer ?
#
loop_
_entity_poly.entity_id
_entity_poly.type
_entity_poly.pdbx_seq_one_letter_code
_entity_poly.pdbx_strand_id
1 'polypeptide(L)'
;MFGIKISPDWDISENSATPEETYLNRRKFLESIGKLGVNILAFDTFSQLLIPTKAFAAKASTDESISENKDNLSDLKDKVTSEALTSRYNNFYEFGTNKTDISFLAKKLPVGKWRIKVEGLVHEPQTLDIDKIVQAMPVEQRVYRLRCVETWSAIIPWSGFPLRELIKMLN
;
A
#
# COMPACT_ATOMS: atom_id res chain seq x y z
N MET A 1 19.39 41.50 -26.43
CA MET A 1 18.67 40.22 -26.65
C MET A 1 18.03 39.85 -25.31
N PHE A 2 16.72 40.00 -25.19
CA PHE A 2 16.00 39.94 -23.92
C PHE A 2 15.92 38.48 -23.41
N GLY A 3 16.44 38.24 -22.20
CA GLY A 3 16.40 36.95 -21.52
C GLY A 3 15.06 36.75 -20.83
N ILE A 4 14.14 36.05 -21.50
CA ILE A 4 12.90 35.59 -20.90
C ILE A 4 13.19 34.23 -20.25
N LYS A 5 13.08 34.16 -18.92
CA LYS A 5 13.20 32.92 -18.17
C LYS A 5 11.82 32.24 -18.15
N ILE A 6 11.71 31.09 -18.82
CA ILE A 6 10.49 30.27 -18.81
C ILE A 6 10.66 29.25 -17.68
N SER A 7 9.81 29.34 -16.65
CA SER A 7 9.81 28.36 -15.55
C SER A 7 9.13 27.06 -15.99
N PRO A 8 9.61 25.88 -15.55
CA PRO A 8 8.96 24.60 -15.80
C PRO A 8 7.57 24.50 -15.15
N ASP A 9 6.69 23.66 -15.69
CA ASP A 9 5.30 23.50 -15.21
C ASP A 9 5.18 23.04 -13.74
N TRP A 10 6.25 22.48 -13.17
CA TRP A 10 6.31 22.02 -11.77
C TRP A 10 6.80 23.10 -10.80
N ASP A 11 7.31 24.23 -11.29
CA ASP A 11 7.78 25.37 -10.50
C ASP A 11 6.59 26.24 -10.08
N ILE A 12 5.69 25.64 -9.30
CA ILE A 12 4.46 26.28 -8.82
C ILE A 12 4.83 27.22 -7.67
N SER A 13 4.43 28.48 -7.77
CA SER A 13 4.63 29.47 -6.70
C SER A 13 3.97 29.02 -5.39
N GLU A 14 4.62 29.27 -4.26
CA GLU A 14 4.05 29.06 -2.92
C GLU A 14 2.73 29.82 -2.69
N ASN A 15 2.49 30.91 -3.43
CA ASN A 15 1.21 31.63 -3.41
C ASN A 15 0.04 30.79 -3.91
N SER A 16 0.29 29.71 -4.67
CA SER A 16 -0.71 28.73 -5.09
C SER A 16 -1.02 27.70 -4.00
N ALA A 17 -0.20 27.61 -2.96
CA ALA A 17 -0.49 26.78 -1.79
C ALA A 17 -1.58 27.46 -0.94
N THR A 18 -2.45 26.65 -0.33
CA THR A 18 -3.42 27.19 0.63
C THR A 18 -2.66 27.76 1.82
N PRO A 19 -2.91 29.01 2.25
CA PRO A 19 -2.26 29.58 3.43
C PRO A 19 -2.45 28.67 4.64
N GLU A 20 -1.39 28.49 5.43
CA GLU A 20 -1.38 27.60 6.59
C GLU A 20 -2.55 27.90 7.55
N GLU A 21 -2.83 29.18 7.78
CA GLU A 21 -3.93 29.61 8.63
C GLU A 21 -5.28 29.07 8.13
N THR A 22 -5.52 29.07 6.81
CA THR A 22 -6.77 28.55 6.23
C THR A 22 -6.86 27.04 6.40
N TYR A 23 -5.75 26.33 6.24
CA TYR A 23 -5.67 24.89 6.49
C TYR A 23 -5.96 24.55 7.97
N LEU A 24 -5.32 25.25 8.90
CA LEU A 24 -5.50 25.07 10.34
C LEU A 24 -6.92 25.43 10.79
N ASN A 25 -7.49 26.51 10.26
CA ASN A 25 -8.87 26.91 10.56
C ASN A 25 -9.88 25.87 10.07
N ARG A 26 -9.70 25.30 8.86
CA ARG A 26 -10.52 24.19 8.37
C ARG A 26 -10.43 22.96 9.28
N ARG A 27 -9.23 22.62 9.75
CA ARG A 27 -9.01 21.48 10.66
C ARG A 27 -9.67 21.69 12.02
N LYS A 28 -9.55 22.89 12.60
CA LYS A 28 -10.25 23.28 13.84
C LYS A 28 -11.76 23.26 13.68
N PHE A 29 -12.27 23.71 12.53
CA PHE A 29 -13.71 23.67 12.22
C PHE A 29 -14.24 22.23 12.14
N LEU A 30 -13.54 21.33 11.43
CA LEU A 30 -13.91 19.92 11.36
C LEU A 30 -13.82 19.21 12.73
N GLU A 31 -12.82 19.54 13.53
CA GLU A 31 -12.73 19.06 14.92
C GLU A 31 -13.91 19.55 15.77
N SER A 32 -14.29 20.82 15.59
CA SER A 32 -15.42 21.43 16.31
C SER A 32 -16.75 20.81 15.89
N ILE A 33 -16.96 20.55 14.60
CA ILE A 33 -18.14 19.83 14.09
C ILE A 33 -18.12 18.38 14.56
N GLY A 34 -16.98 17.70 14.60
CA GLY A 34 -16.88 16.35 15.16
C GLY A 34 -17.31 16.29 16.63
N LYS A 35 -16.95 17.32 17.42
CA LYS A 35 -17.38 17.47 18.83
C LYS A 35 -18.86 17.85 18.98
N LEU A 36 -19.40 18.67 18.06
CA LEU A 36 -20.81 19.10 18.06
C LEU A 36 -21.76 18.06 17.47
N GLY A 37 -21.33 17.26 16.49
CA GLY A 37 -22.11 16.18 15.87
C GLY A 37 -22.43 15.04 16.82
N VAL A 38 -21.61 14.84 17.85
CA VAL A 38 -21.92 13.95 18.99
C VAL A 38 -23.07 14.50 19.85
N ASN A 39 -23.33 15.81 19.82
CA ASN A 39 -24.38 16.47 20.62
C ASN A 39 -25.66 16.80 19.82
N ILE A 40 -25.67 16.75 18.49
CA ILE A 40 -26.90 16.99 17.69
C ILE A 40 -27.82 15.76 17.66
N LEU A 41 -27.33 14.56 18.01
CA LEU A 41 -28.20 13.42 18.34
C LEU A 41 -28.91 13.56 19.70
N ALA A 42 -28.65 14.64 20.45
CA ALA A 42 -29.26 14.89 21.76
C ALA A 42 -30.36 15.95 21.75
N PHE A 43 -30.75 16.50 20.60
CA PHE A 43 -31.88 17.46 20.51
C PHE A 43 -33.19 16.85 19.97
N ASP A 44 -33.17 15.59 19.50
CA ASP A 44 -34.38 14.85 19.09
C ASP A 44 -34.84 13.81 20.14
N THR A 45 -34.28 13.84 21.34
CA THR A 45 -34.57 12.86 22.40
C THR A 45 -35.18 13.49 23.65
N PHE A 46 -36.18 14.35 23.48
CA PHE A 46 -37.14 14.64 24.57
C PHE A 46 -38.27 13.61 24.67
N SER A 47 -38.19 12.46 23.97
CA SER A 47 -39.26 11.45 24.04
C SER A 47 -38.84 9.99 24.25
N GLN A 48 -37.56 9.67 24.48
CA GLN A 48 -37.15 8.29 24.84
C GLN A 48 -36.09 8.27 25.95
N LEU A 49 -36.52 8.75 27.11
CA LEU A 49 -35.99 8.38 28.41
C LEU A 49 -36.22 6.86 28.60
N LEU A 50 -35.20 6.08 29.01
CA LEU A 50 -35.27 4.69 29.55
C LEU A 50 -34.75 3.49 28.72
N ILE A 51 -33.58 3.56 28.05
CA ILE A 51 -32.78 2.34 27.79
C ILE A 51 -31.28 2.65 27.94
N PRO A 52 -30.55 2.05 28.90
CA PRO A 52 -29.11 2.23 29.02
C PRO A 52 -28.41 1.25 28.07
N THR A 53 -28.36 1.54 26.77
CA THR A 53 -27.38 0.88 25.91
C THR A 53 -26.03 1.53 26.18
N LYS A 54 -25.11 0.76 26.76
CA LYS A 54 -23.71 1.17 26.92
C LYS A 54 -23.13 1.44 25.53
N ALA A 55 -23.14 2.70 25.12
CA ALA A 55 -22.40 3.15 23.95
C ALA A 55 -20.91 3.03 24.27
N PHE A 56 -20.22 2.19 23.51
CA PHE A 56 -18.78 2.00 23.59
C PHE A 56 -18.12 3.26 23.03
N ALA A 57 -17.82 4.23 23.90
CA ALA A 57 -16.94 5.33 23.54
C ALA A 57 -15.55 4.73 23.36
N ALA A 58 -15.07 4.66 22.10
CA ALA A 58 -13.68 4.37 21.82
C ALA A 58 -12.84 5.49 22.45
N LYS A 59 -12.34 5.20 23.66
CA LYS A 59 -11.34 6.02 24.34
C LYS A 59 -10.13 6.00 23.41
N ALA A 60 -9.92 7.07 22.66
CA ALA A 60 -8.68 7.27 21.93
C ALA A 60 -7.58 7.41 23.00
N SER A 61 -6.90 6.31 23.28
CA SER A 61 -5.65 6.29 24.01
C SER A 61 -4.61 7.02 23.18
N THR A 62 -4.51 8.33 23.37
CA THR A 62 -3.27 9.08 23.15
C THR A 62 -2.26 8.64 24.20
N ASP A 63 -1.67 7.47 23.97
CA ASP A 63 -0.29 7.07 24.30
C ASP A 63 -0.14 5.57 24.01
N GLU A 64 -0.39 5.17 22.76
CA GLU A 64 0.34 4.03 22.25
C GLU A 64 1.61 4.60 21.64
N SER A 65 2.66 4.66 22.46
CA SER A 65 4.02 4.48 21.96
C SER A 65 3.93 3.36 20.92
N ILE A 66 4.25 3.66 19.67
CA ILE A 66 4.44 2.66 18.64
C ILE A 66 5.64 1.84 19.11
N SER A 67 5.38 0.89 20.01
CA SER A 67 6.32 -0.19 20.26
C SER A 67 6.42 -0.90 18.93
N GLU A 68 7.63 -0.99 18.40
CA GLU A 68 7.91 -1.92 17.33
C GLU A 68 7.50 -3.31 17.83
N ASN A 69 6.25 -3.69 17.55
CA ASN A 69 5.73 -5.03 17.78
C ASN A 69 6.50 -5.98 16.85
N LYS A 70 7.70 -6.37 17.28
CA LYS A 70 8.51 -7.42 16.66
C LYS A 70 7.78 -8.77 16.64
N ASP A 71 6.70 -8.91 17.43
CA ASP A 71 5.93 -10.14 17.58
C ASP A 71 4.83 -10.34 16.51
N ASN A 72 4.56 -9.33 15.67
CA ASN A 72 3.50 -9.41 14.65
C ASN A 72 3.81 -10.32 13.46
N LEU A 73 5.07 -10.77 13.29
CA LEU A 73 5.44 -11.65 12.17
C LEU A 73 5.07 -13.12 12.45
N SER A 74 5.10 -13.54 13.72
CA SER A 74 4.64 -14.85 14.17
C SER A 74 3.14 -15.03 13.92
N ASP A 75 2.35 -13.99 14.23
CA ASP A 75 0.89 -13.95 14.08
C ASP A 75 0.41 -14.01 12.61
N LEU A 76 1.29 -13.77 11.65
CA LEU A 76 0.96 -13.83 10.22
C LEU A 76 0.95 -15.25 9.66
N LYS A 77 1.72 -16.17 10.24
CA LYS A 77 1.85 -17.54 9.70
C LYS A 77 0.54 -18.32 9.77
N ASP A 78 -0.22 -18.12 10.85
CA ASP A 78 -1.51 -18.80 11.04
C ASP A 78 -2.66 -18.13 10.27
N LYS A 79 -2.39 -16.98 9.64
CA LYS A 79 -3.39 -16.16 8.90
C LYS A 79 -3.12 -16.13 7.39
N VAL A 80 -2.29 -17.04 6.88
CA VAL A 80 -1.98 -17.13 5.45
C VAL A 80 -3.26 -17.32 4.66
N THR A 81 -3.43 -16.48 3.62
CA THR A 81 -4.56 -16.60 2.69
C THR A 81 -4.38 -17.85 1.85
N SER A 82 -5.47 -18.58 1.59
CA SER A 82 -5.41 -19.84 0.85
C SER A 82 -4.81 -19.65 -0.55
N GLU A 83 -3.99 -20.60 -0.98
CA GLU A 83 -3.36 -20.59 -2.31
C GLU A 83 -4.41 -20.50 -3.43
N ALA A 84 -5.55 -21.18 -3.25
CA ALA A 84 -6.65 -21.14 -4.20
C ALA A 84 -7.19 -19.73 -4.44
N LEU A 85 -7.18 -18.86 -3.43
CA LEU A 85 -7.57 -17.46 -3.59
C LEU A 85 -6.42 -16.63 -4.15
N THR A 86 -5.19 -16.77 -3.63
CA THR A 86 -4.04 -15.95 -4.04
C THR A 86 -3.62 -16.25 -5.49
N SER A 87 -3.83 -17.46 -5.99
CA SER A 87 -3.54 -17.85 -7.38
C SER A 87 -4.68 -17.55 -8.35
N ARG A 88 -5.90 -17.25 -7.86
CA ARG A 88 -7.08 -17.04 -8.71
C ARG A 88 -7.67 -15.64 -8.68
N TYR A 89 -7.52 -14.90 -7.60
CA TYR A 89 -8.06 -13.54 -7.45
C TYR A 89 -6.95 -12.51 -7.66
N ASN A 90 -6.71 -12.14 -8.92
CA ASN A 90 -5.55 -11.33 -9.32
C ASN A 90 -5.95 -10.07 -10.09
N ASN A 91 -5.03 -9.11 -10.14
CA ASN A 91 -5.04 -8.03 -11.13
C ASN A 91 -3.87 -8.24 -12.07
N PHE A 92 -4.18 -8.69 -13.29
CA PHE A 92 -3.20 -8.87 -14.36
C PHE A 92 -3.87 -8.49 -15.69
N TYR A 93 -3.88 -7.18 -15.97
CA TYR A 93 -4.72 -6.56 -17.00
C TYR A 93 -4.39 -7.03 -18.42
N GLU A 94 -3.16 -7.46 -18.66
CA GLU A 94 -2.69 -8.08 -19.90
C GLU A 94 -3.51 -9.32 -20.28
N PHE A 95 -4.13 -9.97 -19.30
CA PHE A 95 -5.00 -11.14 -19.48
C PHE A 95 -6.48 -10.86 -19.23
N GLY A 96 -6.86 -9.62 -18.89
CA GLY A 96 -8.24 -9.20 -18.71
C GLY A 96 -8.52 -8.49 -17.38
N THR A 97 -9.74 -8.00 -17.24
CA THR A 97 -10.19 -7.23 -16.06
C THR A 97 -11.02 -8.06 -15.08
N ASN A 98 -11.59 -9.18 -15.52
CA ASN A 98 -12.33 -10.08 -14.65
C ASN A 98 -11.37 -10.93 -13.83
N LYS A 99 -11.32 -10.66 -12.52
CA LYS A 99 -10.41 -11.30 -11.57
C LYS A 99 -10.46 -12.83 -11.61
N THR A 100 -11.62 -13.43 -11.87
CA THR A 100 -11.78 -14.90 -11.87
C THR A 100 -11.14 -15.58 -13.09
N ASP A 101 -11.10 -14.88 -14.23
CA ASP A 101 -10.75 -15.49 -15.53
C ASP A 101 -9.24 -15.40 -15.80
N ILE A 102 -8.59 -14.39 -15.22
CA ILE A 102 -7.16 -14.09 -15.36
C ILE A 102 -6.28 -15.32 -15.10
N SER A 103 -6.58 -16.09 -14.06
CA SER A 103 -5.78 -17.28 -13.70
C SER A 103 -5.79 -18.38 -14.77
N PHE A 104 -6.89 -18.50 -15.53
CA PHE A 104 -6.96 -19.42 -16.66
C PHE A 104 -6.27 -18.85 -17.90
N LEU A 105 -6.50 -17.56 -18.17
CA LEU A 105 -5.96 -16.88 -19.35
C LEU A 105 -4.43 -16.71 -19.29
N ALA A 106 -3.88 -16.44 -18.11
CA ALA A 106 -2.44 -16.27 -17.89
C ALA A 106 -1.61 -17.54 -18.17
N LYS A 107 -2.22 -18.73 -18.19
CA LYS A 107 -1.54 -19.99 -18.54
C LYS A 107 -0.94 -19.98 -19.95
N LYS A 108 -1.39 -19.08 -20.82
CA LYS A 108 -0.87 -18.92 -22.19
C LYS A 108 0.49 -18.20 -22.21
N LEU A 109 0.90 -17.57 -21.10
CA LEU A 109 2.19 -16.89 -21.02
C LEU A 109 3.33 -17.91 -21.02
N PRO A 110 4.25 -17.89 -22.00
CA PRO A 110 5.46 -18.71 -21.92
C PRO A 110 6.35 -18.18 -20.79
N VAL A 111 6.57 -18.98 -19.75
CA VAL A 111 7.34 -18.58 -18.54
C VAL A 111 8.78 -19.11 -18.50
N GLY A 112 9.24 -19.85 -19.51
CA GLY A 112 10.60 -20.38 -19.58
C GLY A 112 11.58 -19.44 -20.30
N LYS A 113 12.87 -19.52 -19.95
CA LYS A 113 13.99 -18.82 -20.61
C LYS A 113 13.83 -17.30 -20.65
N TRP A 114 13.30 -16.72 -19.58
CA TRP A 114 13.16 -15.27 -19.48
C TRP A 114 14.51 -14.59 -19.28
N ARG A 115 14.67 -13.42 -19.89
CA ARG A 115 15.82 -12.56 -19.69
C ARG A 115 15.37 -11.22 -19.11
N ILE A 116 16.13 -10.72 -18.14
CA ILE A 116 15.92 -9.42 -17.52
C ILE A 116 16.99 -8.47 -18.04
N LYS A 117 16.57 -7.33 -18.59
CA LYS A 117 17.47 -6.26 -19.01
C LYS A 117 17.63 -5.26 -17.86
N VAL A 118 18.86 -5.01 -17.44
CA VAL A 118 19.21 -3.98 -16.45
C VAL A 118 19.82 -2.80 -17.17
N GLU A 119 19.19 -1.62 -17.05
CA GLU A 119 19.60 -0.39 -17.74
C GLU A 119 19.33 0.85 -16.87
N GLY A 120 19.68 2.04 -17.36
CA GLY A 120 19.51 3.32 -16.65
C GLY A 120 20.77 3.78 -15.94
N LEU A 121 20.64 4.31 -14.72
CA LEU A 121 21.75 4.79 -13.89
C LEU A 121 22.46 3.61 -13.19
N VAL A 122 23.14 2.79 -13.98
CA VAL A 122 23.93 1.64 -13.52
C VAL A 122 25.33 1.73 -14.10
N HIS A 123 26.31 1.11 -13.43
CA HIS A 123 27.69 1.12 -13.91
C HIS A 123 27.83 0.38 -15.25
N GLU A 124 27.27 -0.83 -15.33
CA GLU A 124 27.31 -1.67 -16.52
C GLU A 124 25.91 -2.21 -16.89
N PRO A 125 25.27 -1.64 -17.91
CA PRO A 125 24.03 -2.18 -18.46
C PRO A 125 24.24 -3.59 -19.00
N GLN A 126 23.39 -4.54 -18.62
CA GLN A 126 23.53 -5.94 -19.01
C GLN A 126 22.18 -6.66 -19.09
N THR A 127 22.17 -7.83 -19.74
CA THR A 127 20.99 -8.70 -19.83
C THR A 127 21.30 -10.02 -19.14
N LEU A 128 20.49 -10.37 -18.15
CA LEU A 128 20.67 -11.53 -17.28
C LEU A 128 19.63 -12.61 -17.63
N ASP A 129 20.04 -13.86 -17.48
CA ASP A 129 19.13 -15.01 -17.57
C ASP A 129 18.51 -15.28 -16.19
N ILE A 130 17.17 -15.34 -16.11
CA ILE A 130 16.47 -15.52 -14.83
C ILE A 130 16.90 -16.80 -14.11
N ASP A 131 17.14 -17.89 -14.86
CA ASP A 131 17.45 -19.19 -14.27
C ASP A 131 18.81 -19.15 -13.57
N LYS A 132 19.77 -18.41 -14.15
CA LYS A 132 21.09 -18.17 -13.54
C LYS A 132 21.01 -17.27 -12.32
N ILE A 133 20.19 -16.22 -12.36
CA ILE A 133 20.01 -15.32 -11.22
C ILE A 133 19.43 -16.11 -10.03
N VAL A 134 18.34 -16.85 -10.25
CA VAL A 134 17.67 -17.61 -9.18
C VAL A 134 18.62 -18.64 -8.57
N GLN A 135 19.46 -19.31 -9.38
CA GLN A 135 20.45 -20.27 -8.88
C GLN A 135 21.58 -19.63 -8.07
N ALA A 136 21.97 -18.40 -8.39
CA ALA A 136 23.08 -17.70 -7.72
C ALA A 136 22.67 -16.93 -6.45
N MET A 137 21.37 -16.72 -6.23
CA MET A 137 20.86 -15.84 -5.17
C MET A 137 20.50 -16.58 -3.87
N PRO A 138 20.59 -15.91 -2.70
CA PRO A 138 20.12 -16.47 -1.44
C PRO A 138 18.59 -16.42 -1.38
N VAL A 139 17.93 -17.49 -1.84
CA VAL A 139 16.47 -17.60 -1.80
C VAL A 139 15.98 -17.73 -0.36
N GLU A 140 15.03 -16.89 0.02
CA GLU A 140 14.34 -16.89 1.30
C GLU A 140 12.83 -16.78 1.12
N GLN A 141 12.09 -17.24 2.13
CA GLN A 141 10.64 -17.11 2.18
C GLN A 141 10.24 -15.97 3.12
N ARG A 142 9.38 -15.05 2.64
CA ARG A 142 8.87 -13.91 3.40
C ARG A 142 7.34 -13.89 3.38
N VAL A 143 6.73 -13.99 4.56
CA VAL A 143 5.27 -13.86 4.69
C VAL A 143 4.91 -12.39 4.76
N TYR A 144 4.26 -11.87 3.72
CA TYR A 144 3.87 -10.46 3.62
C TYR A 144 2.38 -10.26 3.40
N ARG A 145 1.88 -9.12 3.86
CA ARG A 145 0.56 -8.60 3.55
C ARG A 145 0.62 -7.84 2.22
N LEU A 146 -0.01 -8.37 1.19
CA LEU A 146 -0.33 -7.64 -0.03
C LEU A 146 -1.61 -6.84 0.21
N ARG A 147 -1.58 -5.53 -0.02
CA ARG A 147 -2.76 -4.65 0.05
C ARG A 147 -2.98 -4.02 -1.31
N CYS A 148 -4.12 -4.30 -1.92
CA CYS A 148 -4.53 -3.65 -3.14
C CYS A 148 -5.19 -2.30 -2.84
N VAL A 149 -5.05 -1.35 -3.78
CA VAL A 149 -5.75 -0.05 -3.72
C VAL A 149 -7.27 -0.20 -3.80
N GLU A 150 -7.75 -1.29 -4.41
CA GLU A 150 -9.17 -1.65 -4.52
C GLU A 150 -9.75 -2.25 -3.23
N THR A 151 -9.14 -1.96 -2.07
CA THR A 151 -9.65 -2.28 -0.72
C THR A 151 -9.70 -3.76 -0.34
N TRP A 152 -8.95 -4.63 -1.04
CA TRP A 152 -8.75 -6.03 -0.64
C TRP A 152 -7.28 -6.30 -0.28
N SER A 153 -7.04 -7.35 0.51
CA SER A 153 -5.71 -7.75 0.94
C SER A 153 -5.56 -9.25 1.06
N ALA A 154 -4.32 -9.74 0.96
CA ALA A 154 -3.97 -11.14 1.17
C ALA A 154 -2.66 -11.26 1.95
N ILE A 155 -2.51 -12.32 2.74
CA ILE A 155 -1.25 -12.68 3.42
C ILE A 155 -0.64 -13.82 2.62
N ILE A 156 0.51 -13.58 2.00
CA ILE A 156 1.13 -14.49 1.02
C ILE A 156 2.57 -14.82 1.46
N PRO A 157 2.95 -16.11 1.53
CA PRO A 157 4.33 -16.54 1.70
C PRO A 157 5.07 -16.45 0.35
N TRP A 158 5.75 -15.32 0.11
CA TRP A 158 6.55 -15.13 -1.10
C TRP A 158 7.90 -15.84 -0.98
N SER A 159 8.37 -16.41 -2.09
CA SER A 159 9.71 -16.98 -2.21
C SER A 159 10.53 -16.20 -3.23
N GLY A 160 11.74 -15.81 -2.87
CA GLY A 160 12.61 -15.04 -3.76
C GLY A 160 13.86 -14.57 -3.02
N PHE A 161 14.50 -13.53 -3.52
CA PHE A 161 15.68 -12.93 -2.91
C PHE A 161 15.53 -11.41 -2.83
N PRO A 162 16.20 -10.73 -1.89
CA PRO A 162 16.16 -9.27 -1.81
C PRO A 162 16.76 -8.62 -3.05
N LEU A 163 16.09 -7.60 -3.60
CA LEU A 163 16.61 -6.83 -4.75
C LEU A 163 18.01 -6.26 -4.49
N ARG A 164 18.34 -5.91 -3.24
CA ARG A 164 19.69 -5.44 -2.88
C ARG A 164 20.80 -6.44 -3.19
N GLU A 165 20.53 -7.76 -3.09
CA GLU A 165 21.55 -8.77 -3.38
C GLU A 165 21.80 -8.85 -4.89
N LEU A 166 20.75 -8.68 -5.70
CA LEU A 166 20.90 -8.51 -7.16
C LEU A 166 21.71 -7.26 -7.50
N ILE A 167 21.42 -6.11 -6.86
CA ILE A 167 22.18 -4.88 -7.10
C ILE A 167 23.66 -5.04 -6.72
N LYS A 168 23.96 -5.71 -5.60
CA LYS A 168 25.36 -6.01 -5.21
C LYS A 168 26.08 -6.91 -6.19
N MET A 169 25.39 -7.86 -6.83
CA MET A 169 25.98 -8.73 -7.86
C MET A 169 26.33 -7.94 -9.14
N LEU A 170 25.66 -6.82 -9.38
CA LEU A 170 25.83 -5.99 -10.58
C LEU A 170 26.87 -4.88 -10.43
N ASN A 171 27.35 -4.63 -9.21
CA ASN A 171 28.38 -3.65 -8.88
C ASN A 171 29.71 -4.37 -8.62
#